data_AF-A0A486SQQ5-F1
#
_entry.id   AF-A0A486SQQ5-F1
#
_cell.length_a   1.000
_cell.length_b   1.000
_cell.length_c   1.000
_cell.angle_alpha   90.00
_cell.angle_beta   90.00
_cell.angle_gamma   90.00
#
_symmetry.space_group_name_H-M   'P 1'
#
loop_
_entity.id
_entity.type
_entity.pdbx_description
1 polymer ?
#
loop_
_entity_poly.entity_id
_entity_poly.type
_entity_poly.pdbx_seq_one_letter_code
_entity_poly.pdbx_strand_id
1 'polypeptide(L)'
;MSGNNINEPEVLTGHTGVICSTSIERIVTGRNAALTRIEALIRQLDDVSQLTFGIGGDVANHWAMRQGHSFDCWLVQPVDKAMPVITRNIDCSIWRDLMLKSGMLTLMDAEVTCSPLISTPRC
;
A
#
# COMPACT_ATOMS: atom_id res chain seq x y z
N MET A 1 37.36 -0.34 -32.55
CA MET A 1 35.89 -0.35 -32.77
C MET A 1 35.30 -1.06 -31.56
N SER A 2 35.07 -0.36 -30.45
CA SER A 2 33.89 0.47 -30.12
C SER A 2 32.64 -0.34 -29.80
N GLY A 3 32.15 -0.14 -28.57
CA GLY A 3 30.76 -0.37 -28.14
C GLY A 3 30.58 -1.58 -27.24
N ASN A 4 29.96 -1.50 -26.06
CA ASN A 4 29.34 -0.38 -25.36
C ASN A 4 29.34 -0.71 -23.86
N ASN A 5 29.64 0.30 -23.05
CA ASN A 5 29.27 0.37 -21.64
C ASN A 5 27.78 0.04 -21.51
N ILE A 6 27.45 -1.18 -21.09
CA ILE A 6 26.15 -1.44 -20.51
C ILE A 6 26.26 -0.87 -19.10
N ASN A 7 25.52 0.21 -18.88
CA ASN A 7 25.33 0.87 -17.59
C ASN A 7 24.96 -0.17 -16.52
N GLU A 8 25.96 -0.75 -15.88
CA GLU A 8 25.79 -1.21 -14.51
C GLU A 8 25.62 0.06 -13.69
N PRO A 9 24.48 0.28 -13.03
CA PRO A 9 24.42 1.32 -12.03
C PRO A 9 25.41 0.90 -10.96
N GLU A 10 26.54 1.60 -10.90
CA GLU A 10 27.48 1.54 -9.79
C GLU A 10 26.68 1.88 -8.53
N VAL A 11 26.23 0.84 -7.83
CA VAL A 11 25.54 0.96 -6.55
C VAL A 11 26.62 1.35 -5.55
N LEU A 12 26.90 2.66 -5.51
CA LEU A 12 27.68 3.29 -4.46
C LEU A 12 26.96 3.06 -3.14
N THR A 13 27.48 2.08 -2.41
CA THR A 13 27.13 1.68 -1.06
C THR A 13 27.62 2.75 -0.07
N GLY A 14 26.88 3.84 0.01
CA GLY A 14 26.80 4.73 1.18
C GLY A 14 25.34 4.78 1.63
N HIS A 15 25.06 4.69 2.93
CA HIS A 15 23.73 4.55 3.54
C HIS A 15 22.80 5.77 3.33
N THR A 16 22.47 6.12 2.09
CA THR A 16 21.33 6.94 1.69
C THR A 16 21.03 6.60 0.23
N GLY A 17 20.25 5.53 0.02
CA GLY A 17 19.86 5.09 -1.32
C GLY A 17 18.94 6.13 -1.96
N VAL A 18 19.47 6.89 -2.93
CA VAL A 18 18.67 7.81 -3.74
C VAL A 18 17.63 6.99 -4.50
N ILE A 19 16.34 7.28 -4.29
CA ILE A 19 15.26 6.64 -5.03
C ILE A 19 15.14 7.32 -6.39
N CYS A 20 15.41 6.58 -7.47
CA CYS A 20 15.30 7.09 -8.83
C CYS A 20 13.83 7.39 -9.20
N SER A 21 13.60 8.44 -10.00
CA SER A 21 12.26 8.80 -10.49
C SER A 21 11.57 7.65 -11.24
N THR A 22 12.32 6.89 -12.05
CA THR A 22 11.81 5.71 -12.77
C THR A 22 11.26 4.63 -11.82
N SER A 23 11.86 4.48 -10.63
CA SER A 23 11.35 3.56 -9.61
C SER A 23 10.02 4.05 -9.03
N ILE A 24 9.88 5.36 -8.80
CA ILE A 24 8.63 5.98 -8.35
C ILE A 24 7.53 5.83 -9.41
N GLU A 25 7.83 6.10 -10.67
CA GLU A 25 6.88 5.96 -11.78
C GLU A 25 6.33 4.53 -11.90
N ARG A 26 7.21 3.52 -11.77
CA ARG A 26 6.81 2.11 -11.78
C ARG A 26 5.92 1.75 -10.60
N ILE A 27 6.20 2.29 -9.41
CA ILE A 27 5.37 2.09 -8.21
C ILE A 27 3.99 2.72 -8.38
N VAL A 28 3.94 3.98 -8.83
CA VAL A 28 2.69 4.71 -9.09
C VAL A 28 1.83 3.98 -10.12
N THR A 29 2.45 3.52 -11.21
CA THR A 29 1.77 2.76 -12.27
C THR A 29 1.22 1.43 -11.73
N GLY A 30 2.04 0.68 -10.99
CA GLY A 30 1.63 -0.58 -10.39
C GLY A 30 0.48 -0.42 -9.39
N ARG A 31 0.55 0.61 -8.54
CA ARG A 31 -0.54 0.97 -7.60
C ARG A 31 -1.83 1.29 -8.34
N ASN A 32 -1.78 2.16 -9.36
CA ASN A 32 -2.98 2.54 -10.10
C ASN A 32 -3.62 1.33 -10.78
N ALA A 33 -2.82 0.45 -11.39
CA ALA A 33 -3.31 -0.79 -11.98
C ALA A 33 -3.96 -1.73 -10.94
N ALA A 34 -3.37 -1.85 -9.75
CA ALA A 34 -3.94 -2.63 -8.67
C ALA A 34 -5.27 -2.06 -8.18
N LEU A 35 -5.36 -0.73 -7.97
CA LEU A 35 -6.59 -0.06 -7.53
C LEU A 35 -7.73 -0.25 -8.54
N THR A 36 -7.47 -0.06 -9.84
CA THR A 36 -8.46 -0.32 -10.89
C THR A 36 -8.96 -1.76 -10.85
N ARG A 37 -8.07 -2.72 -10.60
CA ARG A 37 -8.46 -4.14 -10.54
C ARG A 37 -9.26 -4.48 -9.28
N ILE A 38 -8.91 -3.89 -8.14
CA ILE A 38 -9.65 -4.05 -6.89
C ILE A 38 -11.06 -3.47 -7.03
N GLU A 39 -11.20 -2.27 -7.60
CA GLU A 39 -12.51 -1.67 -7.85
C GLU A 39 -13.40 -2.58 -8.70
N ALA A 40 -12.86 -3.11 -9.80
CA ALA A 40 -13.57 -4.05 -10.66
C ALA A 40 -14.02 -5.32 -9.90
N LEU A 41 -13.17 -5.85 -9.03
CA LEU A 41 -13.49 -7.04 -8.22
C LEU A 41 -14.56 -6.77 -7.17
N ILE A 42 -14.57 -5.58 -6.55
CA ILE A 42 -15.63 -5.20 -5.60
C ILE A 42 -16.98 -5.14 -6.31
N ARG A 43 -17.04 -4.54 -7.50
CA ARG A 43 -18.27 -4.51 -8.31
C ARG A 43 -18.73 -5.90 -8.71
N GLN A 44 -17.81 -6.76 -9.17
CA GLN A 44 -18.14 -8.14 -9.51
C GLN A 44 -18.64 -8.94 -8.31
N LEU A 45 -18.08 -8.71 -7.12
CA LEU A 45 -18.55 -9.37 -5.90
C LEU A 45 -19.98 -8.91 -5.54
N ASP A 46 -20.29 -7.63 -5.73
CA ASP A 46 -21.64 -7.10 -5.55
C ASP A 46 -22.63 -7.72 -6.55
N ASP A 47 -22.26 -7.83 -7.82
CA ASP A 47 -23.08 -8.49 -8.85
C ASP A 47 -23.37 -9.96 -8.47
N VAL A 48 -22.34 -10.70 -8.04
CA VAL A 48 -22.48 -12.10 -7.59
C VAL A 48 -23.36 -12.20 -6.33
N SER A 49 -23.24 -11.24 -5.42
CA SER A 49 -24.09 -11.12 -4.22
C SER A 49 -25.56 -10.95 -4.62
N GLN A 50 -25.85 -10.03 -5.54
CA GLN A 50 -27.21 -9.79 -6.02
C GLN A 50 -27.81 -11.01 -6.76
N LEU A 51 -27.01 -11.67 -7.61
CA LEU A 51 -27.44 -12.88 -8.33
C LEU A 51 -27.74 -14.04 -7.36
N THR A 52 -26.92 -14.21 -6.34
CA THR A 52 -27.10 -15.26 -5.34
C THR A 52 -28.33 -15.00 -4.48
N PHE A 53 -28.54 -13.74 -4.09
CA PHE A 53 -29.77 -13.32 -3.42
C PHE A 53 -31.02 -13.59 -4.29
N GLY A 54 -30.94 -13.31 -5.59
CA GLY A 54 -32.03 -13.53 -6.54
C GLY A 54 -32.51 -14.98 -6.68
N ILE A 55 -31.66 -15.95 -6.32
CA ILE A 55 -32.02 -17.39 -6.32
C ILE A 55 -32.30 -17.94 -4.91
N GLY A 56 -32.50 -17.06 -3.92
CA GLY A 56 -32.82 -17.42 -2.54
C GLY A 56 -31.61 -17.71 -1.64
N GLY A 57 -30.39 -17.36 -2.09
CA GLY A 57 -29.20 -17.37 -1.26
C GLY A 57 -29.03 -16.08 -0.46
N ASP A 58 -27.96 -16.01 0.33
CA ASP A 58 -27.60 -14.82 1.11
C ASP A 58 -26.72 -13.84 0.33
N VAL A 59 -26.61 -12.61 0.85
CA VAL A 59 -25.71 -11.56 0.32
C VAL A 59 -24.26 -11.71 0.82
N ALA A 60 -23.31 -11.10 0.10
CA ALA A 60 -21.88 -11.17 0.41
C ALA A 60 -21.50 -10.75 1.84
N ASN A 61 -22.22 -9.77 2.41
CA ASN A 61 -22.02 -9.38 3.82
C ASN A 61 -22.24 -10.54 4.80
N HIS A 62 -23.20 -11.43 4.52
CA HIS A 62 -23.45 -12.59 5.37
C HIS A 62 -22.36 -13.65 5.19
N TRP A 63 -21.78 -13.79 4.00
CA TRP A 63 -20.63 -14.69 3.76
C TRP A 63 -19.38 -14.24 4.50
N ALA A 64 -19.23 -12.93 4.71
CA ALA A 64 -18.14 -12.34 5.49
C ALA A 64 -18.32 -12.47 7.01
N MET A 65 -19.38 -13.14 7.48
CA MET A 65 -19.60 -13.43 8.90
C MET A 65 -19.03 -14.82 9.27
N ARG A 66 -18.33 -14.92 10.39
CA ARG A 66 -17.96 -16.21 11.00
C ARG A 66 -18.37 -16.22 12.47
N GLN A 67 -19.11 -17.25 12.88
CA GLN A 67 -19.61 -17.41 14.26
C GLN A 67 -20.41 -16.18 14.77
N GLY A 68 -21.16 -15.51 13.90
CA GLY A 68 -21.97 -14.34 14.25
C GLY A 68 -21.19 -13.02 14.34
N HIS A 69 -19.88 -13.03 14.16
CA HIS A 69 -19.08 -11.82 14.05
C HIS A 69 -18.86 -11.48 12.57
N SER A 70 -19.27 -10.28 12.16
CA SER A 70 -18.85 -9.71 10.88
C SER A 70 -17.39 -9.32 10.98
N PHE A 71 -16.56 -9.79 10.06
CA PHE A 71 -15.30 -9.10 9.82
C PHE A 71 -15.61 -7.82 9.04
N ASP A 72 -15.05 -6.68 9.46
CA ASP A 72 -15.13 -5.42 8.73
C ASP A 72 -14.35 -5.55 7.41
N CYS A 73 -14.91 -6.30 6.48
CA CYS A 73 -14.33 -6.58 5.19
C CYS A 73 -14.70 -5.45 4.24
N TRP A 74 -13.74 -4.58 3.94
CA TRP A 74 -13.95 -3.49 2.99
C TRP A 74 -14.35 -3.99 1.60
N LEU A 75 -14.07 -5.25 1.24
CA LEU A 75 -14.44 -5.81 -0.07
C LEU A 75 -15.95 -6.04 -0.24
N VAL A 76 -16.71 -6.16 0.84
CA VAL A 76 -18.19 -6.29 0.79
C VAL A 76 -18.90 -4.95 1.03
N GLN A 77 -18.13 -3.86 1.14
CA GLN A 77 -18.67 -2.51 1.21
C GLN A 77 -18.85 -1.93 -0.20
N PRO A 78 -19.78 -0.98 -0.38
CA PRO A 78 -19.90 -0.21 -1.61
C PRO A 78 -18.57 0.43 -2.03
N VAL A 79 -18.33 0.52 -3.35
CA VAL A 79 -17.09 1.04 -3.94
C VAL A 79 -16.69 2.41 -3.38
N ASP A 80 -17.66 3.30 -3.20
CA ASP A 80 -17.47 4.66 -2.66
C ASP A 80 -16.92 4.68 -1.23
N LYS A 81 -17.21 3.64 -0.44
CA LYS A 81 -16.69 3.49 0.93
C LYS A 81 -15.40 2.69 0.98
N ALA A 82 -15.31 1.62 0.19
CA ALA A 82 -14.18 0.70 0.20
C ALA A 82 -12.91 1.33 -0.39
N MET A 83 -13.03 1.97 -1.56
CA MET A 83 -11.88 2.44 -2.33
C MET A 83 -11.04 3.50 -1.61
N PRO A 84 -11.62 4.50 -0.91
CA PRO A 84 -10.81 5.47 -0.16
C PRO A 84 -9.95 4.83 0.93
N VAL A 85 -10.50 3.86 1.66
CA VAL A 85 -9.79 3.16 2.75
C VAL A 85 -8.68 2.27 2.19
N ILE A 86 -8.98 1.50 1.14
CA ILE A 86 -8.01 0.63 0.47
C ILE A 86 -6.87 1.46 -0.13
N THR A 87 -7.20 2.55 -0.83
CA THR A 87 -6.21 3.46 -1.43
C THR A 87 -5.27 4.02 -0.37
N ARG A 88 -5.83 4.57 0.72
CA ARG A 88 -5.05 5.08 1.85
C ARG A 88 -4.12 4.02 2.44
N ASN A 89 -4.61 2.81 2.65
CA ASN A 89 -3.80 1.73 3.24
C ASN A 89 -2.64 1.34 2.33
N ILE A 90 -2.88 1.23 1.02
CA ILE A 90 -1.84 0.94 0.03
C ILE A 90 -0.82 2.08 -0.02
N ASP A 91 -1.26 3.34 -0.11
CA ASP A 91 -0.37 4.49 -0.15
C ASP A 91 0.46 4.61 1.14
N CYS A 92 -0.13 4.39 2.32
CA CYS A 92 0.60 4.36 3.59
C CYS A 92 1.65 3.25 3.64
N SER A 93 1.36 2.08 3.09
CA SER A 93 2.30 0.96 3.01
C SER A 93 3.46 1.26 2.05
N ILE A 94 3.14 1.77 0.85
CA ILE A 94 4.14 2.20 -0.14
C ILE A 94 5.04 3.27 0.46
N TRP A 95 4.47 4.29 1.09
CA TRP A 95 5.24 5.38 1.69
C TRP A 95 6.18 4.87 2.79
N ARG A 96 5.71 3.98 3.67
CA ARG A 96 6.54 3.36 4.71
C ARG A 96 7.71 2.58 4.10
N ASP A 97 7.46 1.79 3.07
CA ASP A 97 8.49 1.02 2.37
C ASP A 97 9.54 1.94 1.73
N LEU A 98 9.11 3.04 1.10
CA LEU A 98 10.02 4.06 0.54
C LEU A 98 10.87 4.75 1.63
N MET A 99 10.26 5.11 2.76
CA MET A 99 10.95 5.73 3.90
C MET A 99 11.99 4.80 4.52
N LEU A 100 11.69 3.50 4.59
CA LEU A 100 12.63 2.48 5.06
C LEU A 100 13.78 2.29 4.07
N LYS A 101 13.49 2.10 2.78
CA LYS A 101 14.51 1.86 1.74
C LYS A 101 15.46 3.03 1.51
N SER A 102 14.97 4.26 1.67
CA SER A 102 15.79 5.47 1.55
C SER A 102 16.68 5.74 2.77
N GLY A 103 16.45 5.05 3.90
CA GLY A 103 17.11 5.37 5.17
C GLY A 103 16.59 6.67 5.82
N MET A 104 15.57 7.32 5.25
CA MET A 104 14.99 8.53 5.84
C MET A 104 14.41 8.27 7.23
N LEU A 105 13.82 7.09 7.46
CA LEU A 105 13.27 6.75 8.78
C LEU A 105 14.36 6.72 9.87
N THR A 106 15.53 6.16 9.54
CA THR A 106 16.68 6.11 10.47
C THR A 106 17.31 7.48 10.73
N LEU A 107 17.25 8.39 9.75
CA LEU A 107 17.71 9.78 9.93
C LEU A 107 16.79 10.56 10.87
N MET A 108 15.47 10.40 10.73
CA MET A 108 14.50 11.04 11.62
C MET A 108 14.65 10.54 13.07
N ASP A 109 14.82 9.23 13.28
CA ASP A 109 15.05 8.68 14.62
C ASP A 109 16.35 9.21 15.24
N ALA A 110 17.43 9.33 14.45
CA ALA A 110 18.70 9.90 14.91
C ALA A 110 18.58 11.39 15.28
N GLU A 111 17.80 12.17 14.53
CA GLU A 111 17.57 13.61 14.78
C GLU A 111 16.67 13.88 15.99
N VAL A 112 15.61 13.08 16.19
CA VAL A 112 14.80 13.14 17.43
C VAL A 112 15.66 12.81 18.64
N THR A 113 16.61 11.88 18.50
CA THR A 113 17.54 11.50 19.57
C THR A 113 18.65 12.55 19.78
N CYS A 114 19.03 13.33 18.76
CA CYS A 114 20.09 14.33 18.82
C CYS A 114 19.61 15.78 18.99
N SER A 115 18.31 16.03 19.07
CA SER A 115 17.75 17.38 19.25
C SER A 115 17.96 17.88 20.69
N PRO A 116 18.70 18.99 20.92
CA PRO A 116 19.00 19.50 22.27
C PRO A 116 17.78 20.09 23.00
N LEU A 117 16.60 20.12 22.36
CA LEU A 117 15.35 20.63 22.93
C LEU A 117 14.44 19.54 23.52
N ILE A 118 14.77 18.26 23.37
CA ILE A 118 14.05 17.16 24.02
C ILE A 118 15.03 16.46 24.96
N SER A 119 15.36 17.15 26.05
CA SER A 119 15.93 16.50 27.22
C SER A 119 14.84 15.65 27.87
N THR A 120 14.81 14.36 27.56
CA THR A 120 14.20 13.38 28.46
C THR A 120 15.29 12.46 29.00
N PRO A 121 15.48 12.39 30.33
CA PRO A 121 16.45 11.49 30.92
C PRO A 121 16.00 10.05 30.71
N ARG A 122 16.94 9.19 30.34
CA ARG A 122 16.77 7.74 30.45
C ARG A 122 16.41 7.39 31.89
N CYS A 123 15.30 6.69 32.06
CA CYS A 123 15.05 5.73 33.13
C CYS A 123 14.57 4.44 32.45
#